data_AF-A0A5I8I0V4-F1
#
_entry.id   AF-A0A5I8I0V4-F1
#
_cell.length_a   1.000
_cell.length_b   1.000
_cell.length_c   1.000
_cell.angle_alpha   90.00
_cell.angle_beta   90.00
_cell.angle_gamma   90.00
#
_symmetry.space_group_name_H-M   'P 1'
#
loop_
_entity.id
_entity.type
_entity.pdbx_description
1 polymer ?
#
loop_
_entity_poly.entity_id
_entity_poly.type
_entity_poly.pdbx_seq_one_letter_code
_entity_poly.pdbx_strand_id
1 'polypeptide(L)'
;MAALNSKVKKAVIPVAGLGTRMLPATKAIPKEMLPLVDKPLIQYVVNECIAAGITEIVLVTHSSKNSIENHFDTSFELEAMLEKRVKRQLLEEVQSICPPHVTIMQVRQGLAKGLGHAVLCAHPVVGNEPVAVILPDVILDEYESDLSQDNLAEMIRRFDETGNSQIMVEPVEDVTAYGVVDCKGVELAPGESVPMVGVVEKPKADVAPSNLAIVGRYVLSADIWALLAKTPPGAGDEIQLTDAIDMLIEKETVEAYHMKGKSHDCGNKLGYMQAFVEYGIRHNSLGAEFKAWLEEEMGIKK
;
A
#
# COMPACT_ATOMS: atom_id res chain seq x y z
N MET A 1 -17.30 -18.36 -9.23
CA MET A 1 -17.11 -17.49 -10.41
C MET A 1 -15.73 -17.80 -10.95
N ALA A 2 -15.59 -18.00 -12.26
CA ALA A 2 -14.30 -18.30 -12.86
C ALA A 2 -13.37 -17.12 -12.63
N ALA A 3 -12.32 -17.30 -11.82
CA ALA A 3 -11.22 -16.37 -11.80
C ALA A 3 -10.66 -16.34 -13.22
N LEU A 4 -10.90 -15.24 -13.94
CA LEU A 4 -10.00 -14.89 -15.03
C LEU A 4 -8.60 -14.90 -14.40
N ASN A 5 -7.74 -15.79 -14.87
CA ASN A 5 -6.37 -15.91 -14.38
C ASN A 5 -5.68 -14.58 -14.70
N SER A 6 -5.72 -13.63 -13.77
CA SER A 6 -5.09 -12.33 -13.94
C SER A 6 -3.61 -12.52 -14.23
N LYS A 7 -3.06 -11.65 -15.08
CA LYS A 7 -1.61 -11.67 -15.33
C LYS A 7 -0.84 -11.16 -14.11
N VAL A 8 -1.48 -10.35 -13.26
CA VAL A 8 -0.88 -9.73 -12.08
C VAL A 8 -0.97 -10.69 -10.89
N LYS A 9 0.03 -11.56 -10.74
CA LYS A 9 0.04 -12.59 -9.69
C LYS A 9 0.71 -12.14 -8.39
N LYS A 10 1.59 -11.15 -8.47
CA LYS A 10 2.47 -10.74 -7.38
C LYS A 10 2.27 -9.28 -6.99
N ALA A 11 2.26 -9.03 -5.68
CA ALA A 11 2.39 -7.70 -5.11
C ALA A 11 3.79 -7.49 -4.54
N VAL A 12 4.44 -6.39 -4.90
CA VAL A 12 5.71 -5.94 -4.31
C VAL A 12 5.41 -4.88 -3.26
N ILE A 13 5.86 -5.11 -2.03
CA ILE A 13 5.67 -4.21 -0.90
C ILE A 13 7.02 -3.74 -0.38
N PRO A 14 7.43 -2.49 -0.65
CA PRO A 14 8.68 -1.92 -0.14
C PRO A 14 8.59 -1.62 1.36
N VAL A 15 9.26 -2.43 2.19
CA VAL A 15 9.25 -2.33 3.67
C VAL A 15 10.64 -2.06 4.27
N ALA A 16 11.63 -1.74 3.44
CA ALA A 16 13.03 -1.56 3.85
C ALA A 16 13.30 -0.22 4.58
N GLY A 17 12.43 0.78 4.43
CA GLY A 17 12.65 2.13 4.97
C GLY A 17 12.70 2.20 6.51
N LEU A 18 13.52 3.09 7.06
CA LEU A 18 13.74 3.23 8.51
C LEU A 18 12.61 3.95 9.26
N GLY A 19 11.68 4.61 8.55
CA GLY A 19 10.51 5.26 9.15
C GLY A 19 10.85 6.44 10.06
N THR A 20 11.79 7.30 9.64
CA THR A 20 12.29 8.45 10.42
C THR A 20 11.20 9.43 10.82
N ARG A 21 10.17 9.61 9.99
CA ARG A 21 8.99 10.46 10.28
C ARG A 21 8.22 10.04 11.54
N MET A 22 8.31 8.76 11.92
CA MET A 22 7.59 8.16 13.04
C MET A 22 8.46 7.99 14.30
N LEU A 23 9.68 8.53 14.31
CA LEU A 23 10.54 8.50 15.50
C LEU A 23 9.90 9.28 16.68
N PRO A 24 10.10 8.84 17.93
CA PRO A 24 10.94 7.72 18.35
C PRO A 24 10.27 6.34 18.31
N ALA A 25 8.98 6.24 17.98
CA ALA A 25 8.22 4.98 18.05
C ALA A 25 8.88 3.88 17.20
N THR A 26 9.36 4.24 16.01
CA THR A 26 9.97 3.32 15.03
C THR A 26 11.47 3.11 15.20
N LYS A 27 12.06 3.54 16.32
CA LYS A 27 13.50 3.39 16.57
C LYS A 27 13.95 1.91 16.58
N ALA A 28 13.12 1.04 17.14
CA ALA A 28 13.44 -0.37 17.37
C ALA A 28 12.36 -1.34 16.85
N ILE A 29 11.25 -0.81 16.31
CA ILE A 29 10.22 -1.58 15.63
C ILE A 29 10.01 -1.01 14.23
N PRO A 30 9.67 -1.83 13.23
CA PRO A 30 9.33 -1.34 11.91
C PRO A 30 8.13 -0.38 11.95
N LYS A 31 8.11 0.65 11.08
CA LYS A 31 6.94 1.52 10.91
C LYS A 31 5.70 0.73 10.47
N GLU A 32 5.91 -0.32 9.68
CA GLU A 32 4.90 -1.22 9.16
C GLU A 32 4.23 -2.06 10.27
N MET A 33 4.89 -2.15 11.44
CA MET A 33 4.40 -2.85 12.62
C MET A 33 3.72 -1.92 13.64
N LEU A 34 3.55 -0.63 13.32
CA LEU A 34 2.75 0.26 14.16
C LEU A 34 1.30 -0.25 14.17
N PRO A 35 0.68 -0.42 15.34
CA PRO A 35 -0.68 -0.92 15.42
C PRO A 35 -1.67 0.16 15.03
N LEU A 36 -2.60 -0.18 14.16
CA LEU A 36 -3.85 0.55 13.99
C LEU A 36 -4.88 -0.17 14.86
N VAL A 37 -5.12 0.38 16.05
CA VAL A 37 -5.84 -0.28 17.15
C VAL A 37 -5.13 -1.55 17.64
N ASP A 38 -5.38 -2.69 17.03
CA ASP A 38 -4.91 -4.02 17.46
C ASP A 38 -4.18 -4.81 16.37
N LYS A 39 -4.12 -4.30 15.13
CA LYS A 39 -3.43 -4.94 14.00
C LYS A 39 -2.33 -4.03 13.44
N PRO A 40 -1.15 -4.56 13.06
CA PRO A 40 -0.12 -3.73 12.44
C PRO A 40 -0.54 -3.27 11.04
N LEU A 41 -0.05 -2.10 10.60
CA LEU A 41 -0.31 -1.54 9.27
C LEU A 41 -0.13 -2.56 8.14
N ILE A 42 0.95 -3.35 8.19
CA ILE A 42 1.24 -4.34 7.15
C ILE A 42 0.15 -5.41 7.00
N GLN A 43 -0.57 -5.75 8.07
CA GLN A 43 -1.65 -6.73 7.99
C GLN A 43 -2.82 -6.20 7.17
N TYR A 44 -3.16 -4.91 7.30
CA TYR A 44 -4.19 -4.29 6.46
C TYR A 44 -3.78 -4.29 4.98
N VAL A 45 -2.52 -3.97 4.70
CA VAL A 45 -1.97 -3.93 3.33
C VAL A 45 -1.94 -5.33 2.69
N VAL A 46 -1.60 -6.36 3.46
CA VAL A 46 -1.64 -7.75 3.00
C VAL A 46 -3.08 -8.21 2.79
N ASN A 47 -4.01 -7.86 3.69
CA ASN A 47 -5.42 -8.18 3.53
C ASN A 47 -6.02 -7.50 2.27
N GLU A 48 -5.63 -6.27 1.96
CA GLU A 48 -6.02 -5.59 0.72
C GLU A 48 -5.53 -6.37 -0.51
N CYS A 49 -4.27 -6.82 -0.53
CA CYS A 49 -3.74 -7.67 -1.61
C CYS A 49 -4.59 -8.94 -1.78
N ILE A 50 -4.91 -9.61 -0.67
CA ILE A 50 -5.68 -10.85 -0.66
C ILE A 50 -7.11 -10.62 -1.15
N ALA A 51 -7.75 -9.54 -0.72
CA ALA A 51 -9.09 -9.15 -1.17
C ALA A 51 -9.13 -8.94 -2.69
N ALA A 52 -8.08 -8.31 -3.25
CA ALA A 52 -7.92 -8.14 -4.69
C ALA A 52 -7.54 -9.43 -5.45
N GLY A 53 -7.38 -10.56 -4.75
CA GLY A 53 -7.06 -11.87 -5.34
C GLY A 53 -5.58 -12.16 -5.53
N ILE A 54 -4.68 -11.34 -4.97
CA ILE A 54 -3.23 -11.58 -5.01
C ILE A 54 -2.85 -12.62 -3.95
N THR A 55 -2.15 -13.67 -4.38
CA THR A 55 -1.71 -14.78 -3.51
C THR A 55 -0.21 -14.81 -3.27
N GLU A 56 0.58 -14.03 -4.00
CA GLU A 56 2.04 -14.00 -3.87
C GLU A 56 2.49 -12.59 -3.51
N ILE A 57 3.12 -12.43 -2.35
CA ILE A 57 3.55 -11.13 -1.83
C ILE A 57 5.07 -11.13 -1.70
N VAL A 58 5.72 -10.10 -2.23
CA VAL A 58 7.17 -9.93 -2.22
C VAL A 58 7.52 -8.72 -1.37
N LEU A 59 8.01 -8.97 -0.16
CA LEU A 59 8.53 -7.95 0.74
C LEU A 59 9.95 -7.56 0.34
N VAL A 60 10.15 -6.31 -0.04
CA VAL A 60 11.49 -5.76 -0.25
C VAL A 60 11.94 -5.13 1.06
N THR A 61 12.76 -5.86 1.83
CA THR A 61 12.96 -5.64 3.26
C THR A 61 14.39 -5.26 3.65
N HIS A 62 14.59 -4.99 4.94
CA HIS A 62 15.86 -4.62 5.59
C HIS A 62 16.19 -5.58 6.75
N SER A 63 17.44 -5.61 7.21
CA SER A 63 17.90 -6.52 8.29
C SER A 63 17.16 -6.33 9.62
N SER A 64 16.69 -5.12 9.90
CA SER A 64 15.98 -4.77 11.14
C SER A 64 14.47 -5.04 11.11
N LYS A 65 13.97 -5.79 10.13
CA LYS A 65 12.53 -5.90 9.82
C LYS A 65 11.97 -7.32 9.98
N ASN A 66 12.70 -8.21 10.64
CA ASN A 66 12.32 -9.62 10.80
C ASN A 66 10.94 -9.81 11.48
N SER A 67 10.50 -8.84 12.27
CA SER A 67 9.17 -8.89 12.91
C SER A 67 8.01 -8.82 11.92
N ILE A 68 8.22 -8.28 10.72
CA ILE A 68 7.20 -8.29 9.65
C ILE A 68 6.97 -9.72 9.19
N GLU A 69 8.05 -10.44 8.87
CA GLU A 69 7.99 -11.85 8.44
C GLU A 69 7.37 -12.73 9.55
N ASN A 70 7.83 -12.56 10.80
CA ASN A 70 7.30 -13.31 11.94
C ASN A 70 5.81 -13.08 12.20
N HIS A 71 5.25 -11.92 11.80
CA HIS A 71 3.82 -11.62 11.99
C HIS A 71 2.90 -12.49 11.14
N PHE A 72 3.38 -12.91 9.96
CA PHE A 72 2.63 -13.74 9.03
C PHE A 72 3.05 -15.21 9.08
N ASP A 73 4.12 -15.54 9.80
CA ASP A 73 4.59 -16.91 10.02
C ASP A 73 4.00 -17.50 11.30
N THR A 74 4.12 -18.82 11.45
CA THR A 74 3.69 -19.57 12.62
C THR A 74 4.49 -19.13 13.86
N SER A 75 3.78 -18.54 14.84
CA SER A 75 4.38 -18.15 16.12
C SER A 75 4.33 -19.31 17.12
N PHE A 76 5.20 -20.30 16.93
CA PHE A 76 5.15 -21.61 17.62
C PHE A 76 4.93 -21.52 19.14
N GLU A 77 5.71 -20.71 19.85
CA GLU A 77 5.59 -20.58 21.32
C GLU A 77 4.27 -19.94 21.75
N LEU A 78 3.79 -18.95 20.99
CA LEU A 78 2.52 -18.26 21.24
C LEU A 78 1.34 -19.21 21.05
N GLU A 79 1.32 -19.96 19.95
CA GLU A 79 0.26 -20.91 19.64
C GLU A 79 0.17 -22.03 20.69
N ALA A 80 1.31 -22.64 21.06
CA ALA A 80 1.37 -23.65 22.11
C ALA A 80 0.87 -23.11 23.47
N MET A 81 1.15 -21.84 23.78
CA MET A 81 0.66 -21.20 24.99
C MET A 81 -0.85 -20.95 24.96
N LEU A 82 -1.38 -20.47 23.83
CA LEU A 82 -2.82 -20.22 23.63
C LEU A 82 -3.63 -21.52 23.69
N GLU A 83 -3.12 -22.58 23.07
CA GLU A 83 -3.72 -23.92 23.11
C GLU A 83 -3.77 -24.45 24.55
N LYS A 84 -2.64 -24.39 25.28
CA LYS A 84 -2.56 -24.81 26.69
C LYS A 84 -3.52 -24.03 27.60
N ARG A 85 -3.77 -22.76 27.30
CA ARG A 85 -4.71 -21.89 28.03
C ARG A 85 -6.15 -21.97 27.52
N VAL A 86 -6.43 -22.83 26.52
CA VAL A 86 -7.75 -23.02 25.90
C VAL A 86 -8.33 -21.73 25.32
N LYS A 87 -7.47 -20.82 24.84
CA LYS A 87 -7.86 -19.54 24.21
C LYS A 87 -8.15 -19.73 22.72
N ARG A 88 -9.16 -20.53 22.40
CA ARG A 88 -9.46 -21.00 21.04
C ARG A 88 -9.71 -19.90 20.01
N GLN A 89 -10.49 -18.87 20.38
CA GLN A 89 -10.78 -17.74 19.48
C GLN A 89 -9.51 -16.98 19.08
N LEU A 90 -8.67 -16.62 20.06
CA LEU A 90 -7.39 -15.95 19.81
C LEU A 90 -6.42 -16.82 19.00
N LEU A 91 -6.42 -18.14 19.22
CA LEU A 91 -5.60 -19.06 18.43
C LEU A 91 -6.02 -19.07 16.96
N GLU A 92 -7.33 -19.13 16.69
CA GLU A 92 -7.88 -19.08 15.32
C GLU A 92 -7.61 -17.72 14.65
N GLU A 93 -7.73 -16.61 15.39
CA GLU A 93 -7.37 -15.28 14.89
C GLU A 93 -5.90 -15.17 14.50
N VAL A 94 -4.97 -15.69 15.32
CA VAL A 94 -3.53 -15.69 15.02
C VAL A 94 -3.21 -16.58 13.82
N GLN A 95 -3.77 -17.79 13.77
CA GLN A 95 -3.52 -18.74 12.67
C GLN A 95 -4.11 -18.28 11.33
N SER A 96 -5.11 -17.40 11.34
CA SER A 96 -5.76 -16.89 10.13
C SER A 96 -5.16 -15.59 9.58
N ILE A 97 -4.13 -15.02 10.23
CA ILE A 97 -3.45 -13.79 9.77
C ILE A 97 -2.93 -13.94 8.34
N CYS A 98 -2.34 -15.08 8.00
CA CYS A 98 -1.93 -15.40 6.63
C CYS A 98 -2.71 -16.64 6.14
N PRO A 99 -3.64 -16.48 5.18
CA PRO A 99 -4.39 -17.61 4.65
C PRO A 99 -3.47 -18.68 4.04
N PRO A 100 -3.81 -19.99 4.10
CA PRO A 100 -2.93 -21.07 3.65
C PRO A 100 -2.54 -21.06 2.16
N HIS A 101 -3.29 -20.33 1.34
CA HIS A 101 -3.06 -20.20 -0.11
C HIS A 101 -2.24 -18.95 -0.47
N VAL A 102 -1.86 -18.13 0.52
CA VAL A 102 -1.05 -16.93 0.35
C VAL A 102 0.40 -17.24 0.70
N THR A 103 1.33 -16.82 -0.15
CA THR A 103 2.77 -16.99 0.05
C THR A 103 3.43 -15.62 0.19
N ILE A 104 4.16 -15.42 1.28
CA ILE A 104 4.98 -14.22 1.49
C ILE A 104 6.44 -14.60 1.28
N MET A 105 7.10 -13.84 0.40
CA MET A 105 8.51 -13.97 0.03
C MET A 105 9.24 -12.69 0.46
N GLN A 106 10.52 -12.78 0.81
CA GLN A 106 11.32 -11.60 1.07
C GLN A 106 12.60 -11.54 0.23
N VAL A 107 12.94 -10.32 -0.17
CA VAL A 107 14.24 -9.96 -0.75
C VAL A 107 14.81 -8.77 0.00
N ARG A 108 16.14 -8.67 0.10
CA ARG A 108 16.78 -7.54 0.78
C ARG A 108 17.05 -6.42 -0.21
N GLN A 109 16.67 -5.18 0.15
CA GLN A 109 17.04 -4.01 -0.65
C GLN A 109 18.56 -3.75 -0.63
N GLY A 110 19.22 -4.05 0.49
CA GLY A 110 20.62 -3.69 0.71
C GLY A 110 20.77 -2.21 1.06
N LEU A 111 21.29 -1.41 0.14
CA LEU A 111 21.43 0.04 0.33
C LEU A 111 20.10 0.75 0.02
N ALA A 112 19.72 1.71 0.86
CA ALA A 112 18.55 2.55 0.64
C ALA A 112 18.83 3.53 -0.52
N LYS A 113 18.43 3.13 -1.74
CA LYS A 113 18.64 3.91 -2.98
C LYS A 113 17.32 4.33 -3.63
N GLY A 114 16.28 4.56 -2.82
CA GLY A 114 14.97 4.98 -3.31
C GLY A 114 13.98 3.86 -3.61
N LEU A 115 12.74 4.28 -3.91
CA LEU A 115 11.59 3.40 -4.16
C LEU A 115 11.75 2.59 -5.45
N GLY A 116 12.22 3.21 -6.54
CA GLY A 116 12.46 2.52 -7.80
C GLY A 116 13.49 1.39 -7.65
N HIS A 117 14.57 1.63 -6.88
CA HIS A 117 15.51 0.58 -6.52
C HIS A 117 14.86 -0.55 -5.71
N ALA A 118 13.98 -0.22 -4.75
CA ALA A 118 13.25 -1.24 -3.99
C ALA A 118 12.40 -2.14 -4.91
N VAL A 119 11.64 -1.54 -5.82
CA VAL A 119 10.83 -2.31 -6.79
C VAL A 119 11.75 -3.18 -7.67
N LEU A 120 12.86 -2.64 -8.16
CA LEU A 120 13.83 -3.38 -8.99
C LEU A 120 14.44 -4.59 -8.25
N CYS A 121 14.65 -4.52 -6.92
CA CYS A 121 15.13 -5.67 -6.14
C CYS A 121 14.19 -6.88 -6.19
N ALA A 122 12.89 -6.68 -6.47
CA ALA A 122 11.92 -7.76 -6.61
C ALA A 122 11.92 -8.40 -8.01
N HIS A 123 12.58 -7.80 -9.02
CA HIS A 123 12.57 -8.28 -10.40
C HIS A 123 12.99 -9.76 -10.55
N PRO A 124 14.02 -10.28 -9.85
CA PRO A 124 14.37 -11.71 -9.96
C PRO A 124 13.29 -12.67 -9.43
N VAL A 125 12.42 -12.20 -8.53
CA VAL A 125 11.31 -12.99 -7.98
C VAL A 125 10.08 -12.87 -8.87
N VAL A 126 9.81 -11.66 -9.38
CA VAL A 126 8.64 -11.42 -10.24
C VAL A 126 8.83 -11.99 -11.64
N GLY A 127 10.03 -11.84 -12.21
CA GLY A 127 10.32 -12.13 -13.61
C GLY A 127 9.85 -11.00 -14.53
N ASN A 128 9.79 -11.28 -15.84
CA ASN A 128 9.30 -10.34 -16.85
C ASN A 128 7.76 -10.38 -16.94
N GLU A 129 7.11 -10.17 -15.81
CA GLU A 129 5.66 -10.23 -15.63
C GLU A 129 5.14 -8.87 -15.10
N PRO A 130 3.86 -8.54 -15.34
CA PRO A 130 3.26 -7.37 -14.71
C PRO A 130 3.14 -7.55 -13.19
N VAL A 131 3.08 -6.45 -12.46
CA VAL A 131 3.22 -6.45 -11.00
C VAL A 131 2.38 -5.38 -10.33
N ALA A 132 1.81 -5.70 -9.17
CA ALA A 132 1.24 -4.70 -8.29
C ALA A 132 2.34 -4.14 -7.37
N VAL A 133 2.43 -2.82 -7.19
CA VAL A 133 3.33 -2.19 -6.22
C VAL A 133 2.50 -1.46 -5.17
N ILE A 134 2.76 -1.73 -3.90
CA ILE A 134 1.93 -1.30 -2.79
C ILE A 134 2.77 -0.61 -1.73
N LEU A 135 2.49 0.67 -1.46
CA LEU A 135 3.15 1.40 -0.38
C LEU A 135 2.47 1.09 0.96
N PRO A 136 3.20 0.53 1.94
CA PRO A 136 2.59 -0.03 3.15
C PRO A 136 2.24 1.01 4.22
N ASP A 137 2.62 2.26 4.02
CA ASP A 137 2.29 3.37 4.92
C ASP A 137 0.99 4.07 4.56
N VAL A 138 0.34 3.72 3.45
CA VAL A 138 -1.00 4.18 3.10
C VAL A 138 -1.98 3.02 3.24
N ILE A 139 -3.02 3.20 4.04
CA ILE A 139 -4.08 2.21 4.24
C ILE A 139 -5.33 2.63 3.46
N LEU A 140 -5.85 1.75 2.61
CA LEU A 140 -7.17 1.95 2.02
C LEU A 140 -8.23 1.47 3.00
N ASP A 141 -9.24 2.31 3.22
CA ASP A 141 -10.25 2.08 4.24
C ASP A 141 -11.26 1.00 3.79
N GLU A 142 -11.18 -0.17 4.43
CA GLU A 142 -12.03 -1.33 4.15
C GLU A 142 -13.53 -1.11 4.48
N TYR A 143 -13.87 -0.03 5.19
CA TYR A 143 -15.27 0.31 5.51
C TYR A 143 -15.89 1.31 4.52
N GLU A 144 -15.06 2.02 3.74
CA GLU A 144 -15.49 3.05 2.79
C GLU A 144 -15.52 2.55 1.34
N SER A 145 -15.05 1.33 1.08
CA SER A 145 -15.06 0.67 -0.24
C SER A 145 -15.00 -0.85 -0.11
N ASP A 146 -15.45 -1.60 -1.12
CA ASP A 146 -15.29 -3.06 -1.14
C ASP A 146 -13.95 -3.43 -1.79
N LEU A 147 -12.91 -3.68 -0.99
CA LEU A 147 -11.56 -3.98 -1.48
C LEU A 147 -11.47 -5.25 -2.37
N SER A 148 -12.51 -6.09 -2.41
CA SER A 148 -12.57 -7.23 -3.32
C SER A 148 -13.05 -6.88 -4.73
N GLN A 149 -13.67 -5.70 -4.89
CA GLN A 149 -14.22 -5.22 -6.14
C GLN A 149 -13.60 -3.89 -6.58
N ASP A 150 -13.40 -2.96 -5.67
CA ASP A 150 -12.92 -1.61 -5.91
C ASP A 150 -11.39 -1.53 -5.84
N ASN A 151 -10.85 -0.34 -6.14
CA ASN A 151 -9.46 0.01 -5.88
C ASN A 151 -8.48 -0.96 -6.57
N LEU A 152 -7.57 -1.60 -5.82
CA LEU A 152 -6.58 -2.50 -6.39
C LEU A 152 -7.22 -3.62 -7.25
N ALA A 153 -8.36 -4.17 -6.82
CA ALA A 153 -9.07 -5.19 -7.56
C ALA A 153 -9.58 -4.67 -8.92
N GLU A 154 -10.08 -3.43 -8.95
CA GLU A 154 -10.57 -2.77 -10.17
C GLU A 154 -9.42 -2.39 -11.11
N MET A 155 -8.32 -1.90 -10.56
CA MET A 155 -7.09 -1.62 -11.32
C MET A 155 -6.54 -2.89 -11.99
N ILE A 156 -6.52 -4.03 -11.29
CA ILE A 156 -6.08 -5.30 -11.86
C ILE A 156 -7.00 -5.71 -13.03
N ARG A 157 -8.33 -5.63 -12.85
CA ARG A 157 -9.27 -5.95 -13.94
C ARG A 157 -9.09 -5.02 -15.14
N ARG A 158 -8.95 -3.70 -14.90
CA ARG A 158 -8.71 -2.71 -15.95
C ARG A 158 -7.40 -2.98 -16.70
N PHE A 159 -6.35 -3.35 -15.98
CA PHE A 159 -5.08 -3.77 -16.58
C PHE A 159 -5.24 -5.05 -17.43
N ASP A 160 -5.98 -6.05 -16.94
CA ASP A 160 -6.20 -7.29 -17.70
C ASP A 160 -7.01 -7.04 -18.99
N GLU A 161 -7.92 -6.06 -18.98
CA GLU A 161 -8.74 -5.67 -20.14
C GLU A 161 -7.97 -4.85 -21.19
N THR A 162 -7.09 -3.95 -20.74
CA THR A 162 -6.47 -2.94 -21.62
C THR A 162 -4.98 -3.16 -21.87
N GLY A 163 -4.29 -3.81 -20.93
CA GLY A 163 -2.83 -3.85 -20.85
C GLY A 163 -2.18 -2.54 -20.38
N ASN A 164 -2.96 -1.48 -20.13
CA ASN A 164 -2.45 -0.18 -19.71
C ASN A 164 -2.12 -0.22 -18.21
N SER A 165 -0.91 0.20 -17.85
CA SER A 165 -0.52 0.33 -16.45
C SER A 165 -1.47 1.28 -15.70
N GLN A 166 -1.81 0.96 -14.46
CA GLN A 166 -2.75 1.71 -13.63
C GLN A 166 -2.04 2.35 -12.44
N ILE A 167 -2.30 3.62 -12.19
CA ILE A 167 -1.75 4.38 -11.06
C ILE A 167 -2.89 4.99 -10.26
N MET A 168 -3.04 4.60 -9.00
CA MET A 168 -4.10 5.11 -8.16
C MET A 168 -3.84 6.55 -7.74
N VAL A 169 -4.85 7.40 -7.91
CA VAL A 169 -4.83 8.80 -7.53
C VAL A 169 -6.04 9.19 -6.68
N GLU A 170 -5.87 10.21 -5.86
CA GLU A 170 -6.94 10.87 -5.13
C GLU A 170 -6.76 12.40 -5.16
N PRO A 171 -7.85 13.18 -5.11
CA PRO A 171 -7.75 14.63 -5.03
C PRO A 171 -7.22 15.08 -3.66
N VAL A 172 -6.21 15.95 -3.66
CA VAL A 172 -5.64 16.54 -2.43
C VAL A 172 -5.72 18.06 -2.45
N GLU A 173 -5.82 18.66 -1.27
CA GLU A 173 -5.72 20.12 -1.11
C GLU A 173 -4.27 20.61 -1.21
N ASP A 174 -3.33 19.85 -0.62
CA ASP A 174 -1.90 20.15 -0.68
C ASP A 174 -1.16 19.17 -1.60
N VAL A 175 -0.85 19.65 -2.80
CA VAL A 175 -0.13 18.91 -3.84
C VAL A 175 1.38 18.80 -3.60
N THR A 176 1.94 19.59 -2.67
CA THR A 176 3.40 19.77 -2.55
C THR A 176 4.11 18.60 -1.89
N ALA A 177 3.37 17.71 -1.23
CA ALA A 177 3.90 16.55 -0.52
C ALA A 177 3.91 15.25 -1.35
N TYR A 178 3.30 15.25 -2.55
CA TYR A 178 2.97 14.04 -3.30
C TYR A 178 3.47 14.10 -4.76
N GLY A 179 3.50 12.94 -5.41
CA GLY A 179 3.58 12.88 -6.87
C GLY A 179 2.22 13.21 -7.48
N VAL A 180 2.16 14.16 -8.41
CA VAL A 180 0.92 14.65 -9.02
C VAL A 180 0.88 14.29 -10.49
N VAL A 181 -0.23 13.74 -10.96
CA VAL A 181 -0.37 13.26 -12.34
C VAL A 181 -0.93 14.34 -13.27
N ASP A 182 -0.54 14.30 -14.54
CA ASP A 182 -1.12 15.13 -15.61
C ASP A 182 -2.09 14.30 -16.47
N CYS A 183 -3.39 14.56 -16.33
CA CYS A 183 -4.45 13.98 -17.15
C CYS A 183 -4.96 14.94 -18.24
N LYS A 184 -4.17 15.96 -18.62
CA LYS A 184 -4.53 17.02 -19.59
C LYS A 184 -5.84 17.74 -19.25
N GLY A 185 -6.14 17.90 -17.97
CA GLY A 185 -7.36 18.53 -17.48
C GLY A 185 -8.64 17.70 -17.64
N VAL A 186 -8.54 16.40 -17.95
CA VAL A 186 -9.69 15.49 -17.95
C VAL A 186 -10.14 15.27 -16.49
N GLU A 187 -11.41 15.54 -16.21
CA GLU A 187 -12.01 15.21 -14.92
C GLU A 187 -12.18 13.69 -14.77
N LEU A 188 -11.98 13.20 -13.55
CA LEU A 188 -11.94 11.79 -13.24
C LEU A 188 -12.96 11.50 -12.12
N ALA A 189 -13.95 10.64 -12.36
CA ALA A 189 -14.86 10.22 -11.30
C ALA A 189 -14.30 9.00 -10.53
N PRO A 190 -14.68 8.79 -9.25
CA PRO A 190 -14.27 7.61 -8.48
C PRO A 190 -14.54 6.28 -9.21
N GLY A 191 -13.49 5.45 -9.36
CA GLY A 191 -13.52 4.19 -10.10
C GLY A 191 -13.19 4.27 -11.58
N GLU A 192 -13.06 5.47 -12.15
CA GLU A 192 -12.69 5.64 -13.55
C GLU A 192 -11.18 5.60 -13.74
N SER A 193 -10.76 5.24 -14.95
CA SER A 193 -9.37 5.29 -15.39
C SER A 193 -9.26 6.12 -16.66
N VAL A 194 -8.33 7.08 -16.69
CA VAL A 194 -8.04 7.87 -17.90
C VAL A 194 -6.55 7.88 -18.19
N PRO A 195 -6.14 7.99 -19.47
CA PRO A 195 -4.74 8.16 -19.82
C PRO A 195 -4.11 9.36 -19.12
N MET A 196 -2.97 9.15 -18.49
CA MET A 196 -2.10 10.20 -17.97
C MET A 196 -0.88 10.38 -18.86
N VAL A 197 -0.34 11.59 -18.91
CA VAL A 197 0.76 11.97 -19.83
C VAL A 197 2.02 12.47 -19.14
N GLY A 198 2.02 12.46 -17.81
CA GLY A 198 3.19 12.76 -17.01
C GLY A 198 2.88 12.65 -15.52
N VAL A 199 3.93 12.53 -14.73
CA VAL A 199 3.89 12.69 -13.28
C VAL A 199 4.94 13.69 -12.85
N VAL A 200 4.65 14.49 -11.84
CA VAL A 200 5.62 15.40 -11.23
C VAL A 200 5.74 15.08 -9.75
N GLU A 201 6.93 14.69 -9.30
CA GLU A 201 7.21 14.44 -7.88
C GLU A 201 7.32 15.76 -7.12
N LYS A 202 6.42 15.99 -6.15
CA LYS A 202 6.41 17.15 -5.23
C LYS A 202 6.47 18.50 -5.96
N PRO A 203 5.50 18.78 -6.84
CA PRO A 203 5.44 20.05 -7.56
C PRO A 203 5.20 21.22 -6.59
N LYS A 204 5.56 22.42 -7.02
CA LYS A 204 5.01 23.63 -6.37
C LYS A 204 3.55 23.78 -6.77
N ALA A 205 2.74 24.36 -5.87
CA ALA A 205 1.31 24.51 -6.09
C ALA A 205 0.92 25.30 -7.36
N ASP A 206 1.78 26.24 -7.79
CA ASP A 206 1.56 27.09 -8.97
C ASP A 206 1.88 26.40 -10.31
N VAL A 207 2.58 25.27 -10.28
CA VAL A 207 2.97 24.51 -11.48
C VAL A 207 2.42 23.08 -11.48
N ALA A 208 1.59 22.74 -10.50
CA ALA A 208 0.98 21.42 -10.41
C ALA A 208 0.05 21.18 -11.60
N PRO A 209 0.18 20.06 -12.33
CA PRO A 209 -0.63 19.79 -13.52
C PRO A 209 -2.09 19.45 -13.20
N SER A 210 -2.36 19.02 -11.97
CA SER A 210 -3.69 18.74 -11.43
C SER A 210 -3.66 18.80 -9.90
N ASN A 211 -4.76 18.42 -9.25
CA ASN A 211 -4.82 18.13 -7.81
C ASN A 211 -4.85 16.62 -7.50
N LEU A 212 -4.61 15.76 -8.50
CA LEU A 212 -4.65 14.31 -8.36
C LEU A 212 -3.29 13.78 -7.91
N ALA A 213 -3.18 13.47 -6.61
CA ALA A 213 -1.98 12.93 -6.00
C ALA A 213 -1.96 11.40 -6.05
N ILE A 214 -0.78 10.83 -6.24
CA ILE A 214 -0.56 9.39 -6.23
C ILE A 214 -0.72 8.84 -4.80
N VAL A 215 -1.60 7.85 -4.66
CA VAL A 215 -1.95 7.22 -3.37
C VAL A 215 -0.92 6.17 -2.93
N GLY A 216 -0.19 5.58 -3.89
CA GLY A 216 0.77 4.51 -3.61
C GLY A 216 0.22 3.11 -3.87
N ARG A 217 -0.68 2.97 -4.85
CA ARG A 217 -1.05 1.70 -5.48
C ARG A 217 -0.75 1.81 -6.97
N TYR A 218 -0.08 0.79 -7.50
CA TYR A 218 0.29 0.72 -8.90
C TYR A 218 0.02 -0.69 -9.42
N VAL A 219 -0.46 -0.82 -10.65
CA VAL A 219 -0.43 -2.05 -11.43
C VAL A 219 0.37 -1.76 -12.69
N LEU A 220 1.59 -2.27 -12.74
CA LEU A 220 2.57 -1.91 -13.77
C LEU A 220 2.76 -3.07 -14.74
N SER A 221 2.83 -2.75 -16.03
CA SER A 221 3.19 -3.70 -17.07
C SER A 221 4.62 -4.21 -16.87
N ALA A 222 4.96 -5.35 -17.49
CA ALA A 222 6.31 -5.90 -17.45
C ALA A 222 7.37 -4.97 -18.09
N ASP A 223 6.95 -3.98 -18.89
CA ASP A 223 7.87 -3.06 -19.54
C ASP A 223 8.58 -2.13 -18.54
N ILE A 224 8.02 -1.94 -17.33
CA ILE A 224 8.64 -1.15 -16.28
C ILE A 224 10.02 -1.67 -15.87
N TRP A 225 10.28 -2.98 -15.94
CA TRP A 225 11.52 -3.59 -15.45
C TRP A 225 12.75 -3.07 -16.19
N ALA A 226 12.67 -2.98 -17.51
CA ALA A 226 13.77 -2.48 -18.33
C ALA A 226 14.00 -0.98 -18.15
N LEU A 227 12.95 -0.23 -17.78
CA LEU A 227 13.03 1.21 -17.53
C LEU A 227 13.61 1.49 -16.15
N LEU A 228 13.15 0.79 -15.11
CA LEU A 228 13.72 0.85 -13.75
C LEU A 228 15.23 0.58 -13.75
N ALA A 229 15.68 -0.42 -14.51
CA ALA A 229 17.11 -0.76 -14.61
C ALA A 229 17.97 0.35 -15.26
N LYS A 230 17.36 1.25 -16.04
CA LYS A 230 18.03 2.37 -16.73
C LYS A 230 17.78 3.72 -16.09
N THR A 231 16.85 3.79 -15.14
CA THR A 231 16.43 5.04 -14.50
C THR A 231 17.62 5.60 -13.71
N PRO A 232 18.10 6.80 -14.03
CA PRO A 232 19.20 7.41 -13.31
C PRO A 232 18.77 7.78 -11.87
N PRO A 233 19.71 7.91 -10.92
CA PRO A 233 19.40 8.52 -9.63
C PRO A 233 18.90 9.96 -9.83
N GLY A 234 17.78 10.28 -9.18
CA GLY A 234 17.11 11.57 -9.25
C GLY A 234 17.23 12.36 -7.94
N ALA A 235 16.11 12.87 -7.45
CA ALA A 235 16.04 13.63 -6.21
C ALA A 235 16.61 12.84 -5.02
N GLY A 236 17.58 13.42 -4.31
CA GLY A 236 18.18 12.79 -3.13
C GLY A 236 19.17 11.66 -3.42
N ASP A 237 19.70 11.56 -4.64
CA ASP A 237 20.56 10.44 -5.09
C ASP A 237 19.85 9.07 -5.03
N GLU A 238 18.52 9.11 -5.15
CA GLU A 238 17.64 7.96 -5.10
C GLU A 238 17.06 7.66 -6.49
N ILE A 239 16.94 6.39 -6.83
CA ILE A 239 16.21 5.92 -8.01
C ILE A 239 14.72 5.98 -7.67
N GLN A 240 14.00 6.93 -8.26
CA GLN A 240 12.57 7.11 -8.02
C GLN A 240 11.74 6.22 -8.94
N LEU A 241 10.58 5.78 -8.43
CA LEU A 241 9.62 5.03 -9.25
C LEU A 241 8.88 5.93 -10.23
N THR A 242 8.64 7.19 -9.87
CA THR A 242 7.98 8.20 -10.72
C THR A 242 8.77 8.45 -12.00
N ASP A 243 10.10 8.57 -11.91
CA ASP A 243 10.97 8.79 -13.07
C ASP A 243 10.90 7.61 -14.06
N ALA A 244 10.81 6.38 -13.54
CA ALA A 244 10.64 5.18 -14.37
C ALA A 244 9.24 5.10 -14.99
N ILE A 245 8.22 5.61 -14.30
CA ILE A 245 6.85 5.74 -14.81
C ILE A 245 6.77 6.81 -15.91
N ASP A 246 7.45 7.94 -15.77
CA ASP A 246 7.54 8.95 -16.85
C ASP A 246 8.15 8.34 -18.12
N MET A 247 9.23 7.57 -17.98
CA MET A 247 9.79 6.80 -19.09
C MET A 247 8.82 5.77 -19.67
N LEU A 248 7.90 5.22 -18.85
CA LEU A 248 6.89 4.25 -19.29
C LEU A 248 5.79 4.95 -20.09
N ILE A 249 5.36 6.13 -19.65
CA ILE A 249 4.39 6.99 -20.35
C ILE A 249 4.87 7.36 -21.76
N GLU A 250 6.17 7.58 -21.95
CA GLU A 250 6.75 7.82 -23.28
C GLU A 250 6.67 6.58 -24.20
N LYS A 251 6.63 5.37 -23.61
CA LYS A 251 6.68 4.10 -24.33
C LYS A 251 5.29 3.53 -24.63
N GLU A 252 4.36 3.65 -23.69
CA GLU A 252 3.02 3.07 -23.76
C GLU A 252 1.99 3.89 -22.98
N THR A 253 0.71 3.51 -23.09
CA THR A 253 -0.36 4.19 -22.35
C THR A 253 -0.35 3.76 -20.88
N VAL A 254 -0.29 4.75 -20.00
CA VAL A 254 -0.47 4.60 -18.55
C VAL A 254 -1.73 5.36 -18.17
N GLU A 255 -2.57 4.79 -17.31
CA GLU A 255 -3.82 5.38 -16.86
C GLU A 255 -3.75 5.73 -15.37
N ALA A 256 -4.30 6.89 -15.03
CA ALA A 256 -4.61 7.27 -13.65
C ALA A 256 -5.99 6.70 -13.28
N TYR A 257 -6.06 5.94 -12.19
CA TYR A 257 -7.29 5.37 -11.63
C TYR A 257 -7.73 6.19 -10.41
N HIS A 258 -8.98 6.66 -10.39
CA HIS A 258 -9.49 7.41 -9.24
C HIS A 258 -9.89 6.45 -8.11
N MET A 259 -9.27 6.60 -6.94
CA MET A 259 -9.59 5.83 -5.74
C MET A 259 -11.07 5.97 -5.35
N LYS A 260 -11.68 4.87 -4.89
CA LYS A 260 -12.99 4.88 -4.22
C LYS A 260 -12.81 4.78 -2.71
N GLY A 261 -13.69 5.45 -1.97
CA GLY A 261 -13.64 5.47 -0.51
C GLY A 261 -12.59 6.45 0.00
N LYS A 262 -11.77 6.02 0.96
CA LYS A 262 -10.82 6.87 1.69
C LYS A 262 -9.48 6.17 1.88
N SER A 263 -8.40 6.95 1.85
CA SER A 263 -7.07 6.52 2.25
C SER A 263 -6.68 7.11 3.61
N HIS A 264 -5.71 6.47 4.27
CA HIS A 264 -5.07 6.98 5.48
C HIS A 264 -3.55 6.98 5.29
N ASP A 265 -2.93 8.15 5.24
CA ASP A 265 -1.47 8.28 5.26
C ASP A 265 -0.93 8.09 6.69
N CYS A 266 -0.57 6.85 7.01
CA CYS A 266 0.10 6.45 8.24
C CYS A 266 1.63 6.66 8.20
N GLY A 267 2.15 7.25 7.12
CA GLY A 267 3.56 7.65 6.98
C GLY A 267 3.89 8.94 7.72
N ASN A 268 2.88 9.72 8.10
CA ASN A 268 3.00 10.90 8.95
C ASN A 268 2.25 10.70 10.29
N LYS A 269 2.70 11.41 11.34
CA LYS A 269 2.18 11.20 12.71
C LYS A 269 0.70 11.57 12.86
N LEU A 270 0.27 12.66 12.24
CA LEU A 270 -1.11 13.14 12.37
C LEU A 270 -2.08 12.19 11.66
N GLY A 271 -1.76 11.80 10.43
CA GLY A 271 -2.54 10.83 9.65
C GLY A 271 -2.63 9.48 10.36
N TYR A 272 -1.52 8.99 10.92
CA TYR A 272 -1.55 7.78 11.76
C TYR A 272 -2.46 7.91 12.99
N MET A 273 -2.44 9.05 13.69
CA MET A 273 -3.32 9.29 14.85
C MET A 273 -4.80 9.37 14.44
N GLN A 274 -5.11 10.04 13.34
CA GLN A 274 -6.47 10.13 12.79
C GLN A 274 -6.98 8.74 12.42
N ALA A 275 -6.18 7.97 11.69
CA ALA A 275 -6.51 6.60 11.32
C ALA A 275 -6.75 5.72 12.56
N PHE A 276 -5.91 5.85 13.60
CA PHE A 276 -6.08 5.10 14.86
C PHE A 276 -7.44 5.36 15.51
N VAL A 277 -7.87 6.62 15.55
CA VAL A 277 -9.17 7.01 16.12
C VAL A 277 -10.32 6.48 15.25
N GLU A 278 -10.25 6.65 13.93
CA GLU A 278 -11.31 6.24 13.00
C GLU A 278 -11.51 4.71 12.98
N TYR A 279 -10.42 3.94 13.00
CA TYR A 279 -10.49 2.48 13.16
C TYR A 279 -10.90 2.08 14.58
N GLY A 280 -10.49 2.83 15.61
CA GLY A 280 -10.88 2.59 17.00
C GLY A 280 -12.40 2.67 17.19
N ILE A 281 -13.03 3.70 16.61
CA ILE A 281 -14.49 3.88 16.65
C ILE A 281 -15.24 2.75 15.92
N ARG A 282 -14.64 2.19 14.86
CA ARG A 282 -15.20 1.09 14.05
C ARG A 282 -14.78 -0.30 14.52
N HIS A 283 -14.02 -0.41 15.62
CA HIS A 283 -13.51 -1.69 16.12
C HIS A 283 -14.65 -2.64 16.50
N ASN A 284 -14.60 -3.89 16.00
CA ASN A 284 -15.70 -4.85 16.11
C ASN A 284 -16.18 -5.13 17.54
N SER A 285 -15.28 -5.10 18.54
CA SER A 285 -15.62 -5.39 19.93
C SER A 285 -15.58 -4.17 20.86
N LEU A 286 -14.83 -3.13 20.50
CA LEU A 286 -14.56 -1.97 21.38
C LEU A 286 -15.12 -0.65 20.85
N GLY A 287 -15.57 -0.61 19.59
CA GLY A 287 -15.92 0.63 18.90
C GLY A 287 -17.05 1.41 19.58
N ALA A 288 -18.09 0.72 20.05
CA ALA A 288 -19.20 1.37 20.74
C ALA A 288 -18.79 2.02 22.06
N GLU A 289 -17.98 1.34 22.87
CA GLU A 289 -17.46 1.86 24.14
C GLU A 289 -16.47 3.00 23.90
N PHE A 290 -15.54 2.82 22.96
CA PHE A 290 -14.55 3.83 22.60
C PHE A 290 -15.19 5.11 22.05
N LYS A 291 -16.22 4.98 21.20
CA LYS A 291 -16.99 6.11 20.69
C LYS A 291 -17.72 6.85 21.82
N ALA A 292 -18.38 6.13 22.72
CA ALA A 292 -19.11 6.74 23.84
C ALA A 292 -18.16 7.48 24.80
N TRP A 293 -16.95 6.97 25.00
CA TRP A 293 -15.90 7.63 25.76
C TRP A 293 -15.40 8.90 25.04
N LEU A 294 -15.14 8.85 23.73
CA LEU A 294 -14.74 10.03 22.95
C LEU A 294 -15.78 11.14 22.95
N GLU A 295 -17.07 10.81 22.81
CA GLU A 295 -18.17 11.78 22.86
C GLU A 295 -18.27 12.48 24.22
N GLU A 296 -17.93 11.77 25.30
CA GLU A 296 -17.88 12.32 26.65
C GLU A 296 -16.68 13.26 26.84
N GLU A 297 -15.49 12.84 26.42
CA GLU A 297 -14.26 13.64 26.53
C GLU A 297 -14.32 14.92 25.68
N MET A 298 -14.96 14.86 24.52
CA MET A 298 -15.14 16.00 23.62
C MET A 298 -16.30 16.92 24.02
N GLY A 299 -17.05 16.59 25.09
CA GLY A 299 -18.21 17.37 25.52
C GLY A 299 -19.36 17.40 24.50
N ILE A 300 -19.44 16.37 23.65
CA ILE A 300 -20.48 16.24 22.61
C ILE A 300 -21.78 15.66 23.19
N LYS A 301 -21.73 15.07 24.40
CA LYS A 301 -22.92 14.74 25.18
C LYS A 301 -23.58 16.01 25.76
N LYS A 302 -24.87 16.19 25.46
CA LYS A 302 -25.81 17.04 26.22
C LYS A 302 -26.05 16.48 27.62
#